data_AF-A0A7H1J851-F1
#
_entry.id   AF-A0A7H1J851-F1
#
_cell.length_a   1.000
_cell.length_b   1.000
_cell.length_c   1.000
_cell.angle_alpha   90.00
_cell.angle_beta   90.00
_cell.angle_gamma   90.00
#
_symmetry.space_group_name_H-M   'P 1'
#
loop_
_entity.id
_entity.type
_entity.pdbx_description
1 polymer ?
#
loop_
_entity_poly.entity_id
_entity_poly.type
_entity_poly.pdbx_seq_one_letter_code
_entity_poly.pdbx_strand_id
1 'polypeptide(L)'
;MLKQLGKINGYYLAIVLAIVFSWWGLLDSKASDYVSSSLVQALSAFGLAKLFNATVSVLQSIQISVFVSSVTIGELLDPFNDMVEDFSGVMKVAVSSLIFQSILLKITSTVYFKVFATLSGLLFGYLYWCKSRFAEVAYKVFVTAVGAKFLLVLVVLLSALVDASFLNDEKTQTMDKIQVHSEDMNEVTTGLGVAADLKQSLDKDKQTLQIKLDEEQQTLSKQDERLVELNAQNESLNRQISARKDTLSALDILFNNDEILADLRTQQSALSDDRQRTEQNIKTSQNKINALQQSITDLGNLTLEDQGFFSSIKQSAFGLSHFKDKISEYVGTLNDLVNDFLTLLALFAFNTVFIPVLFLYLGAKGFTLIWQMKPSDLIERAKKSVKESL
;
A
#
# COMPACT_ATOMS: atom_id res chain seq x y z
N MET A 1 52.54 -28.89 56.99
CA MET A 1 51.59 -29.49 56.03
C MET A 1 50.55 -28.45 55.62
N LEU A 2 50.88 -27.58 54.67
CA LEU A 2 49.91 -26.68 54.03
C LEU A 2 49.60 -27.29 52.66
N LYS A 3 48.45 -27.97 52.58
CA LYS A 3 47.91 -28.55 51.35
C LYS A 3 47.76 -27.42 50.33
N GLN A 4 48.45 -27.55 49.18
CA GLN A 4 48.24 -26.70 48.01
C GLN A 4 46.73 -26.60 47.75
N LEU A 5 46.18 -25.38 47.82
CA LEU A 5 44.87 -25.09 47.23
C LEU A 5 45.01 -25.40 45.73
N GLY A 6 44.52 -26.57 45.34
CA GLY A 6 44.57 -27.03 43.96
C GLY A 6 43.91 -26.01 43.05
N LYS A 7 44.57 -25.70 41.92
CA LYS A 7 43.99 -24.90 40.83
C LYS A 7 42.57 -25.39 40.57
N ILE A 8 41.57 -24.54 40.84
CA ILE A 8 40.16 -24.85 40.57
C ILE A 8 40.07 -25.21 39.09
N ASN A 9 39.63 -26.43 38.80
CA ASN A 9 39.55 -26.92 37.44
C ASN A 9 38.49 -26.10 36.69
N GLY A 10 38.84 -25.51 35.55
CA GLY A 10 38.02 -24.51 34.85
C GLY A 10 36.59 -24.98 34.54
N TYR A 11 36.36 -26.29 34.42
CA TYR A 11 35.04 -26.89 34.22
C TYR A 11 34.09 -26.65 35.40
N TYR A 12 34.55 -26.74 36.65
CA TYR A 12 33.67 -26.50 37.80
C TYR A 12 33.24 -25.04 37.89
N LEU A 13 34.16 -24.12 37.57
CA LEU A 13 33.84 -22.69 37.48
C LEU A 13 32.81 -22.43 36.37
N ALA A 14 32.98 -23.04 35.20
CA ALA A 14 32.04 -22.91 34.09
C ALA A 14 30.64 -23.45 34.44
N ILE A 15 30.55 -24.59 35.14
CA ILE A 15 29.27 -25.16 35.61
C ILE A 15 28.58 -24.20 36.59
N VAL A 16 29.30 -23.69 37.58
CA VAL A 16 28.74 -22.76 38.57
C VAL A 16 28.26 -21.48 37.89
N LEU A 17 29.06 -20.88 37.01
CA LEU A 17 28.66 -19.69 36.25
C LEU A 17 27.42 -19.96 35.40
N ALA A 18 27.40 -21.06 34.64
CA ALA A 18 26.24 -21.42 33.81
C ALA A 18 24.97 -21.59 34.64
N ILE A 19 25.05 -22.20 35.82
CA ILE A 19 23.91 -22.34 36.74
C ILE A 19 23.48 -20.96 37.23
N VAL A 20 24.40 -20.16 37.80
CA VAL A 20 24.08 -18.82 38.33
C VAL A 20 23.41 -17.96 37.27
N PHE A 21 23.98 -17.85 36.07
CA PHE A 21 23.39 -17.08 34.97
C PHE A 21 22.07 -17.67 34.46
N SER A 22 21.90 -19.00 34.49
CA SER A 22 20.65 -19.63 34.07
C SER A 22 19.49 -19.34 35.02
N TRP A 23 19.77 -19.18 36.32
CA TRP A 23 18.76 -18.85 37.33
C TRP A 23 18.55 -17.34 37.48
N TRP A 24 19.55 -16.51 37.14
CA TRP A 24 19.50 -15.06 37.27
C TRP A 24 18.39 -14.39 36.44
N GLY A 25 18.11 -14.88 35.22
CA GLY A 25 16.94 -14.48 34.43
C GLY A 25 16.93 -13.08 33.79
N LEU A 26 17.85 -12.17 34.15
CA LEU A 26 17.91 -10.82 33.53
C LEU A 26 18.06 -10.85 32.00
N LEU A 27 18.94 -11.72 31.49
CA LEU A 27 19.18 -11.84 30.04
C LEU A 27 17.96 -12.44 29.33
N ASP A 28 17.31 -13.42 29.98
CA ASP A 28 16.07 -14.04 29.49
C ASP A 28 14.95 -12.98 29.38
N SER A 29 14.80 -12.11 30.39
CA SER A 29 13.82 -11.01 30.38
C SER A 29 14.10 -10.02 29.26
N LYS A 30 15.33 -9.50 29.14
CA LYS A 30 15.68 -8.54 28.09
C LYS A 30 15.47 -9.10 26.68
N ALA A 31 15.84 -10.36 26.46
CA ALA A 31 15.61 -11.04 25.19
C ALA A 31 14.11 -11.19 24.90
N SER A 32 13.31 -11.57 25.91
CA SER A 32 11.86 -11.69 25.78
C SER A 32 11.21 -10.34 25.47
N ASP A 33 11.59 -9.27 26.16
CA ASP A 33 11.05 -7.93 25.97
C ASP A 33 11.32 -7.43 24.55
N TYR A 34 12.53 -7.64 24.04
CA TYR A 34 12.89 -7.29 22.67
C TYR A 34 12.08 -8.07 21.62
N VAL A 35 11.96 -9.40 21.78
CA VAL A 35 11.17 -10.22 20.84
C VAL A 35 9.69 -9.83 20.87
N SER A 36 9.13 -9.56 22.06
CA SER A 36 7.76 -9.09 22.20
C SER A 36 7.53 -7.73 21.55
N SER A 37 8.44 -6.76 21.75
CA SER A 37 8.36 -5.45 21.09
C SER A 37 8.46 -5.57 19.57
N SER A 38 9.43 -6.36 19.09
CA SER A 38 9.61 -6.64 17.66
C SER A 38 8.39 -7.32 17.04
N LEU A 39 7.74 -8.22 17.78
CA LEU A 39 6.53 -8.91 17.33
C LEU A 39 5.35 -7.95 17.19
N VAL A 40 5.17 -7.02 18.13
CA VAL A 40 4.12 -5.98 18.04
C VAL A 40 4.37 -5.11 16.81
N GLN A 41 5.60 -4.60 16.62
CA GLN A 41 5.94 -3.80 15.45
C GLN A 41 5.70 -4.56 14.14
N ALA A 42 6.10 -5.84 14.09
CA ALA A 42 5.92 -6.67 12.91
C ALA A 42 4.44 -6.94 12.60
N LEU A 43 3.61 -7.18 13.63
CA LEU A 43 2.17 -7.35 13.47
C LEU A 43 1.49 -6.06 13.02
N SER A 44 1.90 -4.90 13.56
CA SER A 44 1.41 -3.59 13.12
C SER A 44 1.74 -3.35 11.64
N ALA A 45 2.98 -3.58 11.23
CA ALA A 45 3.39 -3.45 9.83
C ALA A 45 2.60 -4.39 8.91
N PHE A 46 2.43 -5.64 9.33
CA PHE A 46 1.64 -6.62 8.59
C PHE A 46 0.17 -6.20 8.46
N GLY A 47 -0.40 -5.64 9.53
CA GLY A 47 -1.75 -5.08 9.53
C GLY A 47 -1.91 -3.92 8.54
N LEU A 48 -0.96 -2.99 8.54
CA LEU A 48 -0.93 -1.88 7.57
C LEU A 48 -0.85 -2.43 6.14
N ALA A 49 0.05 -3.37 5.86
CA ALA A 49 0.13 -4.01 4.54
C ALA A 49 -1.21 -4.59 4.10
N LYS A 50 -1.94 -5.26 5.01
CA LYS A 50 -3.26 -5.83 4.71
C LYS A 50 -4.34 -4.79 4.48
N LEU A 51 -4.29 -3.68 5.22
CA LEU A 51 -5.17 -2.54 4.98
C LEU A 51 -4.95 -1.97 3.58
N PHE A 52 -3.70 -1.61 3.24
CA PHE A 52 -3.36 -1.05 1.94
C PHE A 52 -3.67 -2.00 0.78
N ASN A 53 -3.43 -3.30 0.94
CA ASN A 53 -3.82 -4.33 -0.04
C ASN A 53 -5.34 -4.33 -0.28
N ALA A 54 -6.15 -4.14 0.76
CA ALA A 54 -7.60 -4.04 0.61
C ALA A 54 -8.00 -2.72 -0.07
N THR A 55 -7.37 -1.59 0.29
CA THR A 55 -7.57 -0.29 -0.35
C THR A 55 -7.30 -0.35 -1.86
N VAL A 56 -6.17 -0.94 -2.26
CA VAL A 56 -5.81 -1.11 -3.68
C VAL A 56 -6.84 -1.97 -4.41
N SER A 57 -7.30 -3.05 -3.80
CA SER A 57 -8.34 -3.92 -4.40
C SER A 57 -9.64 -3.16 -4.64
N VAL A 58 -10.07 -2.29 -3.72
CA VAL A 58 -11.24 -1.42 -3.91
C VAL A 58 -11.00 -0.46 -5.08
N LEU A 59 -9.86 0.24 -5.13
CA LEU A 59 -9.54 1.18 -6.21
C LEU A 59 -9.49 0.50 -7.59
N GLN A 60 -8.86 -0.67 -7.70
CA GLN A 60 -8.82 -1.47 -8.93
C GLN A 60 -10.23 -1.91 -9.37
N SER A 61 -11.10 -2.31 -8.44
CA SER A 61 -12.47 -2.76 -8.75
C SER A 61 -13.34 -1.65 -9.37
N ILE A 62 -13.12 -0.40 -8.94
CA ILE A 62 -13.87 0.77 -9.42
C ILE A 62 -13.45 1.12 -10.86
N GLN A 63 -12.16 0.97 -11.17
CA GLN A 63 -11.61 1.39 -12.45
C GLN A 63 -12.05 0.50 -13.64
N ILE A 64 -12.11 -0.82 -13.45
CA ILE A 64 -12.53 -1.81 -14.48
C ILE A 64 -13.98 -1.52 -14.96
N SER A 65 -14.75 -0.79 -14.17
CA SER A 65 -16.16 -0.52 -14.46
C SER A 65 -16.40 0.80 -15.20
N VAL A 66 -15.42 1.70 -15.30
CA VAL A 66 -15.72 3.15 -15.49
C VAL A 66 -14.89 3.83 -16.60
N PHE A 67 -13.70 3.33 -16.97
CA PHE A 67 -12.76 4.07 -17.85
C PHE A 67 -12.12 3.19 -18.94
N VAL A 68 -12.69 3.16 -20.15
CA VAL A 68 -12.22 2.30 -21.27
C VAL A 68 -11.18 2.98 -22.19
N SER A 69 -10.82 4.27 -22.00
CA SER A 69 -10.12 5.03 -23.07
C SER A 69 -8.81 5.76 -22.75
N SER A 70 -8.28 5.79 -21.52
CA SER A 70 -6.97 6.46 -21.32
C SER A 70 -6.25 6.01 -20.07
N VAL A 71 -5.15 5.27 -20.25
CA VAL A 71 -4.20 4.80 -19.22
C VAL A 71 -4.88 3.99 -18.12
N THR A 72 -4.65 2.68 -18.10
CA THR A 72 -5.20 1.80 -17.08
C THR A 72 -4.61 2.23 -15.73
N ILE A 73 -5.31 3.07 -14.95
CA ILE A 73 -4.96 3.47 -13.59
C ILE A 73 -4.57 2.24 -12.73
N GLY A 74 -5.12 1.07 -13.02
CA GLY A 74 -4.78 -0.22 -12.43
C GLY A 74 -3.35 -0.65 -12.71
N GLU A 75 -2.83 -0.47 -13.93
CA GLU A 75 -1.41 -0.67 -14.25
C GLU A 75 -0.52 0.32 -13.48
N LEU A 76 -1.06 1.49 -13.10
CA LEU A 76 -0.35 2.44 -12.24
C LEU A 76 -0.34 1.99 -10.76
N LEU A 77 -1.35 1.24 -10.33
CA LEU A 77 -1.46 0.68 -8.98
C LEU A 77 -0.68 -0.63 -8.83
N ASP A 78 -0.43 -1.37 -9.91
CA ASP A 78 0.26 -2.67 -9.90
C ASP A 78 1.63 -2.62 -9.20
N PRO A 79 2.52 -1.63 -9.45
CA PRO A 79 3.82 -1.56 -8.76
C PRO A 79 3.68 -1.45 -7.24
N PHE A 80 2.69 -0.70 -6.76
CA PHE A 80 2.42 -0.59 -5.33
C PHE A 80 1.77 -1.87 -4.78
N ASN A 81 0.82 -2.46 -5.52
CA ASN A 81 0.19 -3.72 -5.16
C ASN A 81 1.21 -4.84 -4.96
N ASP A 82 2.08 -5.05 -5.94
CA ASP A 82 3.10 -6.10 -5.94
C ASP A 82 4.05 -5.92 -4.74
N MET A 83 4.44 -4.67 -4.49
CA MET A 83 5.31 -4.35 -3.37
C MET A 83 4.63 -4.58 -2.01
N VAL A 84 3.36 -4.22 -1.85
CA VAL A 84 2.60 -4.52 -0.62
C VAL A 84 2.42 -6.02 -0.44
N GLU A 85 2.22 -6.79 -1.52
CA GLU A 85 2.14 -8.24 -1.48
C GLU A 85 3.47 -8.87 -1.01
N ASP A 86 4.59 -8.47 -1.63
CA ASP A 86 5.93 -8.90 -1.26
C ASP A 86 6.25 -8.56 0.21
N PHE A 87 5.93 -7.33 0.62
CA PHE A 87 6.09 -6.89 2.00
C PHE A 87 5.25 -7.74 2.95
N SER A 88 3.99 -8.00 2.63
CA SER A 88 3.11 -8.88 3.42
C SER A 88 3.70 -10.29 3.52
N GLY A 89 4.30 -10.81 2.44
CA GLY A 89 5.02 -12.08 2.42
C GLY A 89 6.19 -12.13 3.40
N VAL A 90 7.08 -11.14 3.33
CA VAL A 90 8.24 -11.00 4.24
C VAL A 90 7.77 -10.87 5.69
N MET A 91 6.74 -10.08 5.94
CA MET A 91 6.20 -9.87 7.28
C MET A 91 5.58 -11.15 7.87
N LYS A 92 4.93 -12.00 7.07
CA LYS A 92 4.47 -13.33 7.56
C LYS A 92 5.63 -14.19 8.05
N VAL A 93 6.74 -14.20 7.33
CA VAL A 93 7.94 -14.95 7.71
C VAL A 93 8.56 -14.35 8.97
N ALA A 94 8.65 -13.02 9.05
CA ALA A 94 9.17 -12.30 10.20
C ALA A 94 8.36 -12.57 11.47
N VAL A 95 7.03 -12.38 11.42
CA VAL A 95 6.10 -12.66 12.53
C VAL A 95 6.21 -14.12 12.96
N SER A 96 6.22 -15.05 12.00
CA SER A 96 6.36 -16.49 12.30
C SER A 96 7.69 -16.78 13.02
N SER A 97 8.80 -16.24 12.52
CA SER A 97 10.13 -16.35 13.14
C SER A 97 10.14 -15.82 14.58
N LEU A 98 9.59 -14.62 14.81
CA LEU A 98 9.51 -14.00 16.14
C LEU A 98 8.65 -14.80 17.11
N ILE A 99 7.52 -15.36 16.65
CA ILE A 99 6.69 -16.25 17.48
C ILE A 99 7.48 -17.51 17.87
N PHE A 100 8.19 -18.14 16.93
CA PHE A 100 9.04 -19.28 17.25
C PHE A 100 10.12 -18.94 18.27
N GLN A 101 10.79 -17.79 18.12
CA GLN A 101 11.79 -17.31 19.09
C GLN A 101 11.17 -17.06 20.47
N SER A 102 9.99 -16.43 20.52
CA SER A 102 9.26 -16.16 21.76
C SER A 102 8.90 -17.46 22.50
N ILE A 103 8.38 -18.45 21.78
CA ILE A 103 8.07 -19.78 22.35
C ILE A 103 9.33 -20.44 22.90
N LEU A 104 10.44 -20.40 22.15
CA LEU A 104 11.67 -21.07 22.53
C LEU A 104 12.37 -20.37 23.73
N LEU A 105 12.33 -19.04 23.81
CA LEU A 105 12.72 -18.27 25.01
C LEU A 105 11.87 -18.67 26.21
N LYS A 106 10.55 -18.78 26.04
CA LYS A 106 9.64 -19.18 27.11
C LYS A 106 9.93 -20.59 27.62
N ILE A 107 10.18 -21.55 26.72
CA ILE A 107 10.55 -22.93 27.05
C ILE A 107 11.88 -22.97 27.84
N THR A 108 12.91 -22.30 27.35
CA THR A 108 14.25 -22.29 27.98
C THR A 108 14.31 -21.52 29.30
N SER A 109 13.36 -20.60 29.54
CA SER A 109 13.22 -19.87 30.80
C SER A 109 12.39 -20.61 31.86
N THR A 110 11.70 -21.70 31.50
CA THR A 110 10.92 -22.49 32.47
C THR A 110 11.77 -23.08 33.59
N VAL A 111 11.15 -23.28 34.76
CA VAL A 111 11.78 -23.94 35.90
C VAL A 111 12.23 -25.35 35.53
N TYR A 112 11.45 -26.09 34.75
CA TYR A 112 11.81 -27.44 34.30
C TYR A 112 13.12 -27.46 33.49
N PHE A 113 13.29 -26.52 32.55
CA PHE A 113 14.52 -26.41 31.78
C PHE A 113 15.71 -26.01 32.66
N LYS A 114 15.52 -25.06 33.59
CA LYS A 114 16.56 -24.64 34.54
C LYS A 114 17.02 -25.79 35.45
N VAL A 115 16.09 -26.58 35.96
CA VAL A 115 16.37 -27.78 36.76
C VAL A 115 17.10 -28.83 35.92
N PHE A 116 16.66 -29.10 34.69
CA PHE A 116 17.32 -30.02 33.77
C PHE A 116 18.77 -29.59 33.45
N ALA A 117 19.01 -28.31 33.16
CA ALA A 117 20.34 -27.76 32.94
C ALA A 117 21.23 -27.87 34.20
N THR A 118 20.65 -27.67 35.38
CA THR A 118 21.37 -27.80 36.65
C THR A 118 21.75 -29.25 36.94
N LEU A 119 20.80 -30.19 36.80
CA LEU A 119 21.03 -31.62 37.02
C LEU A 119 22.04 -32.21 36.04
N SER A 120 21.97 -31.83 34.76
CA SER A 120 22.97 -32.25 33.76
C SER A 120 24.37 -31.73 34.08
N GLY A 121 24.49 -30.48 34.57
CA GLY A 121 25.76 -29.91 35.03
C GLY A 121 26.33 -30.62 36.26
N LEU A 122 25.49 -30.92 37.26
CA LEU A 122 25.90 -31.67 38.45
C LEU A 122 26.31 -33.11 38.11
N LEU A 123 25.56 -33.79 37.23
CA LEU A 123 25.88 -35.14 36.76
C LEU A 123 27.20 -35.16 35.99
N PHE A 124 27.45 -34.18 35.12
CA PHE A 124 28.74 -34.01 34.45
C PHE A 124 29.86 -33.81 35.47
N GLY A 125 29.71 -32.89 36.42
CA GLY A 125 30.70 -32.63 37.46
C GLY A 125 31.04 -33.86 38.30
N TYR A 126 30.04 -34.66 38.66
CA TYR A 126 30.19 -35.91 39.40
C TYR A 126 30.90 -37.00 38.57
N LEU A 127 30.44 -37.26 37.35
CA LEU A 127 31.05 -38.29 36.48
C LEU A 127 32.48 -37.94 36.06
N TYR A 128 32.75 -36.63 35.90
CA TYR A 128 34.10 -36.13 35.65
C TYR A 128 35.01 -36.35 36.87
N TRP A 129 34.51 -36.08 38.10
CA TRP A 129 35.24 -36.36 39.34
C TRP A 129 35.57 -37.86 39.49
N CYS A 130 34.58 -38.73 39.24
CA CYS A 130 34.74 -40.19 39.30
C CYS A 130 35.53 -40.79 38.13
N LYS A 131 36.00 -39.98 37.17
CA LYS A 131 36.72 -40.43 35.95
C LYS A 131 35.98 -41.52 35.16
N SER A 132 34.65 -41.43 35.12
CA SER A 132 33.80 -42.41 34.43
C SER A 132 33.86 -42.26 32.91
N ARG A 133 33.74 -43.38 32.18
CA ARG A 133 33.60 -43.39 30.71
C ARG A 133 32.39 -42.61 30.19
N PHE A 134 31.38 -42.42 31.04
CA PHE A 134 30.15 -41.69 30.69
C PHE A 134 30.26 -40.17 30.86
N ALA A 135 31.38 -39.66 31.35
CA ALA A 135 31.60 -38.22 31.54
C ALA A 135 31.48 -37.43 30.22
N GLU A 136 31.89 -38.02 29.09
CA GLU A 136 31.76 -37.38 27.77
C GLU A 136 30.30 -37.22 27.33
N VAL A 137 29.46 -38.22 27.58
CA VAL A 137 28.02 -38.14 27.27
C VAL A 137 27.35 -37.09 28.15
N ALA A 138 27.66 -37.07 29.46
CA ALA A 138 27.12 -36.07 30.37
C ALA A 138 27.57 -34.64 30.03
N TYR A 139 28.83 -34.46 29.61
CA TYR A 139 29.34 -33.20 29.08
C TYR A 139 28.53 -32.73 27.87
N LYS A 140 28.33 -33.62 26.89
CA LYS A 140 27.52 -33.34 25.69
C LYS A 140 26.10 -32.94 26.08
N VAL A 141 25.41 -33.71 26.92
CA VAL A 141 24.05 -33.33 27.36
C VAL A 141 24.02 -31.96 28.04
N PHE A 142 24.96 -31.69 28.95
CA PHE A 142 25.07 -30.41 29.64
C PHE A 142 25.34 -29.25 28.68
N VAL A 143 26.32 -29.39 27.78
CA VAL A 143 26.68 -28.36 26.81
C VAL A 143 25.53 -28.11 25.84
N THR A 144 24.78 -29.12 25.37
CA THR A 144 23.58 -28.88 24.54
C THR A 144 22.53 -28.10 25.31
N ALA A 145 22.26 -28.46 26.58
CA ALA A 145 21.26 -27.76 27.38
C ALA A 145 21.62 -26.28 27.59
N VAL A 146 22.87 -26.02 27.99
CA VAL A 146 23.41 -24.67 28.18
C VAL A 146 23.47 -23.92 26.84
N GLY A 147 23.95 -24.57 25.79
CA GLY A 147 24.05 -24.02 24.43
C GLY A 147 22.69 -23.63 23.89
N ALA A 148 21.68 -24.51 23.93
CA ALA A 148 20.33 -24.22 23.46
C ALA A 148 19.72 -22.99 24.15
N LYS A 149 19.98 -22.81 25.46
CA LYS A 149 19.53 -21.63 26.21
C LYS A 149 20.33 -20.37 25.85
N PHE A 150 21.63 -20.38 26.10
CA PHE A 150 22.43 -19.17 26.01
C PHE A 150 22.72 -18.75 24.58
N LEU A 151 22.77 -19.69 23.62
CA LEU A 151 22.94 -19.35 22.22
C LEU A 151 21.72 -18.57 21.71
N LEU A 152 20.53 -19.02 22.06
CA LEU A 152 19.31 -18.34 21.63
C LEU A 152 19.24 -16.94 22.23
N VAL A 153 19.42 -16.83 23.54
CA VAL A 153 19.42 -15.54 24.24
C VAL A 153 20.49 -14.62 23.67
N LEU A 154 21.68 -15.14 23.36
CA LEU A 154 22.76 -14.38 22.74
C LEU A 154 22.37 -13.87 21.35
N VAL A 155 21.83 -14.73 20.47
CA VAL A 155 21.38 -14.35 19.12
C VAL A 155 20.36 -13.23 19.22
N VAL A 156 19.36 -13.38 20.08
CA VAL A 156 18.30 -12.37 20.27
C VAL A 156 18.88 -11.04 20.79
N LEU A 157 19.77 -11.07 21.78
CA LEU A 157 20.37 -9.85 22.33
C LEU A 157 21.31 -9.16 21.34
N LEU A 158 22.04 -9.92 20.51
CA LEU A 158 22.86 -9.35 19.45
C LEU A 158 21.98 -8.73 18.36
N SER A 159 20.87 -9.36 17.98
CA SER A 159 19.88 -8.74 17.10
C SER A 159 19.32 -7.46 17.70
N ALA A 160 18.97 -7.47 18.99
CA ALA A 160 18.48 -6.30 19.70
C ALA A 160 19.48 -5.14 19.71
N LEU A 161 20.78 -5.44 19.87
CA LEU A 161 21.83 -4.44 19.81
C LEU A 161 21.92 -3.80 18.42
N VAL A 162 21.85 -4.61 17.36
CA VAL A 162 21.90 -4.09 15.98
C VAL A 162 20.67 -3.25 15.67
N ASP A 163 19.47 -3.72 16.05
CA ASP A 163 18.22 -2.99 15.83
C ASP A 163 18.25 -1.64 16.57
N ALA A 164 18.58 -1.64 17.86
CA ALA A 164 18.63 -0.43 18.68
C ALA A 164 19.71 0.57 18.22
N SER A 165 20.79 0.10 17.60
CA SER A 165 21.91 0.97 17.20
C SER A 165 21.77 1.53 15.78
N PHE A 166 21.04 0.83 14.89
CA PHE A 166 21.09 1.14 13.46
C PHE A 166 19.73 1.17 12.75
N LEU A 167 18.70 0.49 13.26
CA LEU A 167 17.48 0.23 12.47
C LEU A 167 16.21 0.78 13.11
N ASN A 168 16.15 0.87 14.44
CA ASN A 168 14.92 1.18 15.16
C ASN A 168 14.36 2.56 14.78
N ASP A 169 15.20 3.58 14.72
CA ASP A 169 14.76 4.95 14.41
C ASP A 169 14.18 5.05 13.00
N GLU A 170 14.89 4.52 12.00
CA GLU A 170 14.44 4.47 10.60
C GLU A 170 13.14 3.67 10.45
N LYS A 171 13.06 2.51 11.12
CA LYS A 171 11.87 1.65 11.11
C LYS A 171 10.66 2.35 11.71
N THR A 172 10.80 2.96 12.89
CA THR A 172 9.69 3.66 13.56
C THR A 172 9.26 4.88 12.74
N GLN A 173 10.20 5.70 12.26
CA GLN A 173 9.88 6.87 11.45
C GLN A 173 9.14 6.49 10.17
N THR A 174 9.57 5.42 9.50
CA THR A 174 8.93 4.95 8.26
C THR A 174 7.55 4.34 8.54
N MET A 175 7.40 3.62 9.66
CA MET A 175 6.11 3.11 10.11
C MET A 175 5.13 4.25 10.40
N ASP A 176 5.58 5.30 11.08
CA ASP A 176 4.76 6.46 11.44
C ASP A 176 4.28 7.21 10.19
N LYS A 177 5.14 7.37 9.17
CA LYS A 177 4.73 7.93 7.86
C LYS A 177 3.60 7.13 7.23
N ILE A 178 3.72 5.80 7.21
CA ILE A 178 2.69 4.92 6.63
C ILE A 178 1.41 4.96 7.47
N GLN A 179 1.51 5.01 8.80
CA GLN A 179 0.35 5.08 9.70
C GLN A 179 -0.44 6.36 9.52
N VAL A 180 0.20 7.52 9.35
CA VAL A 180 -0.50 8.78 9.09
C VAL A 180 -1.38 8.68 7.84
N HIS A 181 -0.86 8.10 6.76
CA HIS A 181 -1.64 7.89 5.53
C HIS A 181 -2.66 6.75 5.64
N SER A 182 -2.53 5.86 6.62
CA SER A 182 -3.47 4.74 6.81
C SER A 182 -4.84 5.19 7.29
N GLU A 183 -4.92 6.31 8.02
CA GLU A 183 -6.18 6.87 8.50
C GLU A 183 -7.04 7.35 7.31
N ASP A 184 -6.43 8.07 6.37
CA ASP A 184 -7.06 8.51 5.11
C ASP A 184 -7.50 7.31 4.24
N MET A 185 -6.70 6.24 4.21
CA MET A 185 -7.02 5.04 3.41
C MET A 185 -8.08 4.14 4.04
N ASN A 186 -8.37 4.28 5.34
CA ASN A 186 -9.38 3.47 6.00
C ASN A 186 -10.79 3.78 5.47
N GLU A 187 -11.06 5.06 5.18
CA GLU A 187 -12.32 5.49 4.55
C GLU A 187 -12.49 4.89 3.14
N VAL A 188 -11.41 4.85 2.37
CA VAL A 188 -11.37 4.24 1.03
C VAL A 188 -11.64 2.73 1.11
N THR A 189 -11.10 2.05 2.12
CA THR A 189 -11.23 0.59 2.30
C THR A 189 -12.67 0.14 2.52
N THR A 190 -13.49 0.97 3.19
CA THR A 190 -14.92 0.66 3.38
C THR A 190 -15.76 0.83 2.11
N GLY A 191 -15.18 1.42 1.04
CA GLY A 191 -15.88 1.77 -0.21
C GLY A 191 -16.87 2.93 -0.07
N LEU A 192 -17.31 3.25 1.16
CA LEU A 192 -18.25 4.34 1.45
C LEU A 192 -17.64 5.71 1.16
N GLY A 193 -16.37 5.93 1.52
CA GLY A 193 -15.66 7.18 1.20
C GLY A 193 -15.56 7.39 -0.31
N VAL A 194 -15.19 6.35 -1.06
CA VAL A 194 -15.07 6.44 -2.52
C VAL A 194 -16.43 6.63 -3.19
N ALA A 195 -17.50 6.00 -2.69
CA ALA A 195 -18.85 6.20 -3.19
C ALA A 195 -19.36 7.64 -2.93
N ALA A 196 -19.03 8.22 -1.78
CA ALA A 196 -19.33 9.62 -1.46
C ALA A 196 -18.56 10.60 -2.37
N ASP A 197 -17.25 10.39 -2.55
CA ASP A 197 -16.40 11.17 -3.46
C ASP A 197 -16.87 11.06 -4.91
N LEU A 198 -17.31 9.88 -5.34
CA LEU A 198 -17.87 9.64 -6.66
C LEU A 198 -19.18 10.42 -6.83
N LYS A 199 -20.09 10.36 -5.86
CA LYS A 199 -21.33 11.15 -5.89
C LYS A 199 -21.04 12.65 -5.96
N GLN A 200 -20.11 13.15 -5.15
CA GLN A 200 -19.72 14.55 -5.18
C GLN A 200 -19.14 14.96 -6.55
N SER A 201 -18.36 14.08 -7.18
CA SER A 201 -17.80 14.31 -8.50
C SER A 201 -18.88 14.32 -9.59
N LEU A 202 -19.85 13.40 -9.52
CA LEU A 202 -21.00 13.35 -10.41
C LEU A 202 -21.87 14.61 -10.27
N ASP A 203 -22.08 15.12 -9.05
CA ASP A 203 -22.81 16.36 -8.81
C ASP A 203 -22.09 17.57 -9.43
N LYS A 204 -20.76 17.63 -9.39
CA LYS A 204 -19.96 18.66 -10.09
C LYS A 204 -20.05 18.55 -11.61
N ASP A 205 -19.98 17.34 -12.15
CA ASP A 205 -20.13 17.11 -13.60
C ASP A 205 -21.54 17.50 -14.07
N LYS A 206 -22.58 17.21 -13.27
CA LYS A 206 -23.95 17.66 -13.51
C LYS A 206 -24.06 19.18 -13.51
N GLN A 207 -23.45 19.88 -12.55
CA GLN A 207 -23.41 21.34 -12.53
C GLN A 207 -22.73 21.91 -13.78
N THR A 208 -21.61 21.30 -14.21
CA THR A 208 -20.89 21.73 -15.41
C THR A 208 -21.74 21.56 -16.67
N LEU A 209 -22.50 20.46 -16.77
CA LEU A 209 -23.47 20.28 -17.85
C LEU A 209 -24.61 21.28 -17.79
N GLN A 210 -25.11 21.60 -16.59
CA GLN A 210 -26.17 22.58 -16.39
C GLN A 210 -25.74 23.96 -16.91
N ILE A 211 -24.49 24.37 -16.62
CA ILE A 211 -23.92 25.63 -17.13
C ILE A 211 -23.85 25.61 -18.66
N LYS A 212 -23.35 24.53 -19.27
CA LYS A 212 -23.30 24.40 -20.74
C LYS A 212 -24.69 24.40 -21.37
N LEU A 213 -25.68 23.82 -20.70
CA LEU A 213 -27.08 23.83 -21.13
C LEU A 213 -27.59 25.27 -21.15
N ASP A 214 -27.42 26.02 -20.06
CA ASP A 214 -27.83 27.42 -19.95
C ASP A 214 -27.17 28.30 -21.03
N GLU A 215 -25.88 28.10 -21.30
CA GLU A 215 -25.12 28.79 -22.35
C GLU A 215 -25.65 28.51 -23.77
N GLU A 216 -25.96 27.24 -24.09
CA GLU A 216 -26.56 26.88 -25.39
C GLU A 216 -28.01 27.38 -25.50
N GLN A 217 -28.76 27.40 -24.40
CA GLN A 217 -30.13 27.93 -24.38
C GLN A 217 -30.16 29.45 -24.59
N GLN A 218 -29.18 30.17 -24.03
CA GLN A 218 -28.99 31.59 -24.33
C GLN A 218 -28.59 31.82 -25.80
N THR A 219 -27.77 30.94 -26.36
CA THR A 219 -27.37 30.99 -27.78
C THR A 219 -28.57 30.76 -28.70
N LEU A 220 -29.43 29.79 -28.38
CA LEU A 220 -30.68 29.53 -29.09
C LEU A 220 -31.60 30.75 -29.05
N SER A 221 -31.79 31.37 -27.88
CA SER A 221 -32.61 32.59 -27.75
C SER A 221 -32.13 33.72 -28.65
N LYS A 222 -30.81 33.94 -28.76
CA LYS A 222 -30.24 34.95 -29.68
C LYS A 222 -30.46 34.59 -31.16
N GLN A 223 -30.42 33.30 -31.50
CA GLN A 223 -30.68 32.83 -32.87
C GLN A 223 -32.16 33.00 -33.23
N ASP A 224 -33.08 32.75 -32.29
CA ASP A 224 -34.51 32.98 -32.47
C ASP A 224 -34.83 34.48 -32.67
N GLU A 225 -34.22 35.36 -31.86
CA GLU A 225 -34.34 36.82 -32.05
C GLU A 225 -33.84 37.25 -33.44
N ARG A 226 -32.70 36.71 -33.89
CA ARG A 226 -32.16 36.99 -35.22
C ARG A 226 -33.09 36.48 -36.34
N LEU A 227 -33.73 35.33 -36.15
CA LEU A 227 -34.69 34.79 -37.11
C LEU A 227 -35.91 35.70 -37.25
N VAL A 228 -36.43 36.22 -36.14
CA VAL A 228 -37.53 37.19 -36.13
C VAL A 228 -37.13 38.48 -36.86
N GLU A 229 -35.92 38.98 -36.61
CA GLU A 229 -35.37 40.16 -37.30
C GLU A 229 -35.29 39.94 -38.82
N LEU A 230 -34.75 38.79 -39.26
CA LEU A 230 -34.63 38.44 -40.67
C LEU A 230 -36.00 38.30 -41.35
N ASN A 231 -37.02 37.78 -40.65
CA ASN A 231 -38.38 37.70 -41.18
C ASN A 231 -38.99 39.10 -41.36
N ALA A 232 -38.82 40.00 -40.39
CA ALA A 232 -39.28 41.38 -40.49
C ALA A 232 -38.58 42.15 -41.62
N GLN A 233 -37.28 41.95 -41.79
CA GLN A 233 -36.50 42.51 -42.91
C GLN A 233 -36.99 41.96 -44.26
N ASN A 234 -37.25 40.66 -44.37
CA ASN A 234 -37.83 40.06 -45.57
C ASN A 234 -39.21 40.64 -45.92
N GLU A 235 -40.08 40.85 -44.93
CA GLU A 235 -41.39 41.48 -45.16
C GLU A 235 -41.28 42.94 -45.59
N SER A 236 -40.36 43.70 -45.01
CA SER A 236 -40.01 45.05 -45.45
C SER A 236 -39.54 45.05 -46.91
N LEU A 237 -38.62 44.14 -47.25
CA LEU A 237 -38.04 44.06 -48.58
C LEU A 237 -39.08 43.62 -49.63
N ASN A 238 -39.95 42.67 -49.29
CA ASN A 238 -41.08 42.27 -50.14
C ASN A 238 -42.04 43.44 -50.40
N ARG A 239 -42.32 44.27 -49.40
CA ARG A 239 -43.13 45.50 -49.58
C ARG A 239 -42.45 46.48 -50.54
N GLN A 240 -41.14 46.68 -50.41
CA GLN A 240 -40.37 47.55 -51.32
C GLN A 240 -40.34 47.02 -52.74
N ILE A 241 -40.13 45.72 -52.93
CA ILE A 241 -40.16 45.04 -54.24
C ILE A 241 -41.54 45.20 -54.90
N SER A 242 -42.62 44.95 -54.16
CA SER A 242 -43.99 45.10 -54.68
C SER A 242 -44.30 46.54 -55.07
N ALA A 243 -44.01 47.51 -54.20
CA ALA A 243 -44.19 48.93 -54.51
C ALA A 243 -43.39 49.37 -55.73
N ARG A 244 -42.15 48.87 -55.90
CA ARG A 244 -41.32 49.17 -57.08
C ARG A 244 -41.91 48.56 -58.34
N LYS A 245 -42.40 47.31 -58.29
CA LYS A 245 -43.08 46.66 -59.42
C LYS A 245 -44.33 47.42 -59.86
N ASP A 246 -45.11 47.96 -58.93
CA ASP A 246 -46.33 48.72 -59.24
C ASP A 246 -46.03 50.02 -60.00
N THR A 247 -44.81 50.55 -59.87
CA THR A 247 -44.35 51.75 -60.61
C THR A 247 -43.72 51.46 -61.97
N LEU A 248 -43.44 50.19 -62.30
CA LEU A 248 -42.69 49.78 -63.49
C LEU A 248 -43.62 49.27 -64.60
N SER A 249 -43.23 49.50 -65.86
CA SER A 249 -43.97 48.98 -67.01
C SER A 249 -43.76 47.47 -67.17
N ALA A 250 -44.73 46.76 -67.75
CA ALA A 250 -44.66 45.30 -67.91
C ALA A 250 -43.43 44.83 -68.70
N LEU A 251 -42.94 45.64 -69.64
CA LEU A 251 -41.72 45.39 -70.40
C LEU A 251 -40.45 45.58 -69.55
N ASP A 252 -40.40 46.55 -68.65
CA ASP A 252 -39.23 46.81 -67.78
C ASP A 252 -39.02 45.69 -66.75
N ILE A 253 -40.12 45.12 -66.26
CA ILE A 253 -40.11 43.97 -65.34
C ILE A 253 -39.63 42.70 -66.05
N LEU A 254 -40.08 42.48 -67.30
CA LEU A 254 -39.75 41.29 -68.10
C LEU A 254 -38.30 41.27 -68.57
N PHE A 255 -37.77 42.41 -69.01
CA PHE A 255 -36.39 42.53 -69.46
C PHE A 255 -35.39 42.84 -68.34
N ASN A 256 -35.87 42.95 -67.10
CA ASN A 256 -35.05 43.17 -65.91
C ASN A 256 -34.17 44.43 -66.02
N ASN A 257 -34.70 45.49 -66.63
CA ASN A 257 -33.97 46.71 -66.95
C ASN A 257 -33.87 47.71 -65.78
N ASP A 258 -34.55 47.46 -64.66
CA ASP A 258 -34.50 48.32 -63.46
C ASP A 258 -33.42 47.83 -62.48
N GLU A 259 -32.35 48.62 -62.34
CA GLU A 259 -31.21 48.34 -61.45
C GLU A 259 -31.62 48.22 -59.98
N ILE A 260 -32.60 49.02 -59.54
CA ILE A 260 -33.11 49.02 -58.16
C ILE A 260 -33.84 47.71 -57.85
N LEU A 261 -34.68 47.22 -58.77
CA LEU A 261 -35.34 45.93 -58.63
C LEU A 261 -34.35 44.75 -58.62
N ALA A 262 -33.26 44.84 -59.39
CA ALA A 262 -32.20 43.83 -59.40
C ALA A 262 -31.42 43.80 -58.07
N ASP A 263 -31.09 44.96 -57.50
CA ASP A 263 -30.44 45.05 -56.19
C ASP A 263 -31.34 44.52 -55.06
N LEU A 264 -32.61 44.91 -55.03
CA LEU A 264 -33.59 44.40 -54.06
C LEU A 264 -33.76 42.88 -54.13
N ARG A 265 -33.74 42.28 -55.34
CA ARG A 265 -33.77 40.82 -55.50
C ARG A 265 -32.49 40.16 -55.01
N THR A 266 -31.35 40.80 -55.18
CA THR A 266 -30.06 40.31 -54.67
C THR A 266 -30.04 40.32 -53.14
N GLN A 267 -30.50 41.43 -52.53
CA GLN A 267 -30.69 41.52 -51.08
C GLN A 267 -31.66 40.45 -50.57
N GLN A 268 -32.75 40.18 -51.31
CA GLN A 268 -33.71 39.13 -50.94
C GLN A 268 -33.08 37.74 -50.93
N SER A 269 -32.24 37.43 -51.92
CA SER A 269 -31.51 36.17 -51.96
C SER A 269 -30.54 36.05 -50.78
N ALA A 270 -29.77 37.09 -50.49
CA ALA A 270 -28.84 37.10 -49.37
C ALA A 270 -29.56 36.91 -48.02
N LEU A 271 -30.70 37.58 -47.83
CA LEU A 271 -31.53 37.45 -46.62
C LEU A 271 -32.13 36.05 -46.50
N SER A 272 -32.51 35.42 -47.61
CA SER A 272 -32.98 34.03 -47.64
C SER A 272 -31.89 33.06 -47.22
N ASP A 273 -30.66 33.24 -47.71
CA ASP A 273 -29.51 32.41 -47.36
C ASP A 273 -29.15 32.53 -45.86
N ASP A 274 -29.14 33.75 -45.33
CA ASP A 274 -28.90 34.01 -43.90
C ASP A 274 -30.00 33.42 -43.01
N ARG A 275 -31.25 33.46 -43.46
CA ARG A 275 -32.37 32.81 -42.75
C ARG A 275 -32.16 31.30 -42.71
N GLN A 276 -31.84 30.67 -43.85
CA GLN A 276 -31.63 29.23 -43.92
C GLN A 276 -30.45 28.78 -43.03
N ARG A 277 -29.35 29.55 -42.99
CA ARG A 277 -28.23 29.29 -42.08
C ARG A 277 -28.65 29.41 -40.61
N THR A 278 -29.44 30.44 -40.28
CA THR A 278 -29.94 30.63 -38.91
C THR A 278 -30.86 29.49 -38.48
N GLU A 279 -31.77 29.04 -39.35
CA GLU A 279 -32.63 27.87 -39.10
C GLU A 279 -31.82 26.58 -38.88
N GLN A 280 -30.76 26.37 -39.66
CA GLN A 280 -29.85 25.23 -39.47
C GLN A 280 -29.09 25.29 -38.15
N ASN A 281 -28.65 26.49 -37.75
CA ASN A 281 -27.99 26.71 -36.46
C ASN A 281 -28.96 26.46 -35.29
N ILE A 282 -30.20 26.96 -35.36
CA ILE A 282 -31.27 26.69 -34.39
C ILE A 282 -31.47 25.17 -34.23
N LYS A 283 -31.61 24.44 -35.34
CA LYS A 283 -31.78 22.99 -35.33
C LYS A 283 -30.59 22.28 -34.67
N THR A 284 -29.37 22.77 -34.92
CA THR A 284 -28.16 22.22 -34.33
C THR A 284 -28.09 22.50 -32.82
N SER A 285 -28.37 23.72 -32.39
CA SER A 285 -28.47 24.10 -30.98
C SER A 285 -29.55 23.30 -30.25
N GLN A 286 -30.73 23.11 -30.85
CA GLN A 286 -31.80 22.30 -30.28
C GLN A 286 -31.38 20.83 -30.08
N ASN A 287 -30.67 20.25 -31.04
CA ASN A 287 -30.14 18.90 -30.92
C ASN A 287 -29.11 18.79 -29.78
N LYS A 288 -28.24 19.79 -29.61
CA LYS A 288 -27.28 19.85 -28.50
C LYS A 288 -27.98 19.98 -27.15
N ILE A 289 -28.98 20.86 -27.05
CA ILE A 289 -29.79 21.06 -25.84
C ILE A 289 -30.46 19.74 -25.43
N ASN A 290 -31.09 19.04 -26.37
CA ASN A 290 -31.72 17.75 -26.11
C ASN A 290 -30.70 16.71 -25.62
N ALA A 291 -29.50 16.68 -26.22
CA ALA A 291 -28.42 15.78 -25.79
C ALA A 291 -27.88 16.11 -24.39
N LEU A 292 -27.73 17.40 -24.06
CA LEU A 292 -27.32 17.86 -22.73
C LEU A 292 -28.38 17.55 -21.67
N GLN A 293 -29.66 17.78 -21.96
CA GLN A 293 -30.78 17.45 -21.08
C GLN A 293 -30.87 15.94 -20.82
N GLN A 294 -30.67 15.12 -21.85
CA GLN A 294 -30.60 13.68 -21.71
C GLN A 294 -29.44 13.29 -20.78
N SER A 295 -28.24 13.85 -21.00
CA SER A 295 -27.06 13.57 -20.18
C SER A 295 -27.26 13.94 -18.70
N ILE A 296 -27.91 15.08 -18.42
CA ILE A 296 -28.24 15.52 -17.06
C ILE A 296 -29.28 14.58 -16.40
N THR A 297 -30.25 14.11 -17.18
CA THR A 297 -31.29 13.17 -16.70
C THR A 297 -30.67 11.82 -16.36
N ASP A 298 -29.80 11.31 -17.23
CA ASP A 298 -29.10 10.05 -17.04
C ASP A 298 -28.23 10.10 -15.76
N LEU A 299 -27.51 11.20 -15.54
CA LEU A 299 -26.77 11.45 -14.29
C LEU A 299 -27.69 11.56 -13.06
N GLY A 300 -28.85 12.20 -13.19
CA GLY A 300 -29.79 12.41 -12.10
C GLY A 300 -30.48 11.14 -11.59
N ASN A 301 -30.56 10.11 -12.43
CA ASN A 301 -31.16 8.82 -12.07
C ASN A 301 -30.21 7.89 -11.30
N LEU A 302 -28.95 8.29 -11.09
CA LEU A 302 -27.98 7.53 -10.29
C LEU A 302 -28.23 7.75 -8.79
N THR A 303 -28.80 6.77 -8.11
CA THR A 303 -29.06 6.78 -6.66
C THR A 303 -28.08 5.90 -5.89
N LEU A 304 -27.68 6.33 -4.68
CA LEU A 304 -26.77 5.58 -3.80
C LEU A 304 -27.41 4.36 -3.13
N GLU A 305 -28.74 4.25 -3.14
CA GLU A 305 -29.47 3.23 -2.38
C GLU A 305 -29.54 1.87 -3.10
N ASP A 306 -29.23 1.82 -4.40
CA ASP A 306 -29.25 0.57 -5.14
C ASP A 306 -27.92 -0.17 -5.00
N GLN A 307 -28.00 -1.47 -4.68
CA GLN A 307 -26.86 -2.41 -4.77
C GLN A 307 -26.25 -2.46 -6.19
N GLY A 308 -26.92 -1.82 -7.17
CA GLY A 308 -26.48 -1.61 -8.53
C GLY A 308 -25.85 -0.23 -8.82
N PHE A 309 -25.56 0.64 -7.84
CA PHE A 309 -24.97 1.98 -8.09
C PHE A 309 -23.77 1.93 -9.05
N PHE A 310 -22.79 1.06 -8.75
CA PHE A 310 -21.62 0.85 -9.63
C PHE A 310 -21.98 0.23 -10.99
N SER A 311 -23.04 -0.57 -11.06
CA SER A 311 -23.51 -1.14 -12.34
C SER A 311 -24.23 -0.11 -13.23
N SER A 312 -24.97 0.82 -12.62
CA SER A 312 -25.61 1.93 -13.31
C SER A 312 -24.57 2.93 -13.82
N ILE A 313 -23.52 3.18 -13.02
CA ILE A 313 -22.39 4.01 -13.44
C ILE A 313 -21.60 3.35 -14.58
N LYS A 314 -21.43 2.02 -14.53
CA LYS A 314 -20.78 1.27 -15.62
C LYS A 314 -21.51 1.43 -16.96
N GLN A 315 -22.81 1.67 -16.92
CA GLN A 315 -23.63 1.85 -18.11
C GLN A 315 -23.69 3.31 -18.58
N SER A 316 -23.41 4.28 -17.69
CA SER A 316 -23.27 5.70 -18.05
C SER A 316 -21.85 6.01 -18.52
N ALA A 317 -21.69 6.27 -19.82
CA ALA A 317 -20.40 6.62 -20.42
C ALA A 317 -19.93 8.07 -20.12
N PHE A 318 -20.58 8.78 -19.19
CA PHE A 318 -20.42 10.22 -18.98
C PHE A 318 -20.39 10.58 -17.49
N GLY A 319 -19.54 11.54 -17.09
CA GLY A 319 -19.54 12.13 -15.74
C GLY A 319 -18.46 11.61 -14.79
N LEU A 320 -17.21 11.48 -15.25
CA LEU A 320 -16.15 10.85 -14.47
C LEU A 320 -14.82 11.62 -14.53
N SER A 321 -14.83 12.83 -15.10
CA SER A 321 -13.64 13.67 -15.22
C SER A 321 -13.10 14.06 -13.85
N HIS A 322 -13.97 14.60 -12.99
CA HIS A 322 -13.58 15.02 -11.65
C HIS A 322 -13.28 13.83 -10.72
N PHE A 323 -13.91 12.68 -10.97
CA PHE A 323 -13.62 11.46 -10.24
C PHE A 323 -12.24 10.89 -10.61
N LYS A 324 -11.83 11.00 -11.88
CA LYS A 324 -10.48 10.60 -12.32
C LYS A 324 -9.40 11.38 -11.57
N ASP A 325 -9.58 12.69 -11.36
CA ASP A 325 -8.63 13.52 -10.62
C ASP A 325 -8.49 13.04 -9.17
N LYS A 326 -9.62 12.75 -8.51
CA LYS A 326 -9.64 12.19 -7.14
C LYS A 326 -8.97 10.83 -7.04
N ILE A 327 -9.24 9.93 -7.98
CA ILE A 327 -8.57 8.63 -8.03
C ILE A 327 -7.07 8.78 -8.30
N SER A 328 -6.66 9.72 -9.15
CA SER A 328 -5.25 10.00 -9.40
C SER A 328 -4.53 10.54 -8.15
N GLU A 329 -5.23 11.29 -7.29
CA GLU A 329 -4.71 11.75 -6.00
C GLU A 329 -4.43 10.55 -5.08
N TYR A 330 -5.39 9.63 -4.92
CA TYR A 330 -5.20 8.39 -4.15
C TYR A 330 -4.03 7.55 -4.69
N VAL A 331 -3.96 7.39 -6.01
CA VAL A 331 -2.86 6.65 -6.67
C VAL A 331 -1.51 7.33 -6.44
N GLY A 332 -1.46 8.66 -6.47
CA GLY A 332 -0.25 9.44 -6.17
C GLY A 332 0.24 9.19 -4.75
N THR A 333 -0.65 9.26 -3.76
CA THR A 333 -0.33 8.95 -2.36
C THR A 333 0.19 7.53 -2.18
N LEU A 334 -0.43 6.54 -2.83
CA LEU A 334 0.05 5.16 -2.78
C LEU A 334 1.44 5.01 -3.43
N ASN A 335 1.68 5.69 -4.54
CA ASN A 335 2.98 5.66 -5.21
C ASN A 335 4.09 6.27 -4.33
N ASP A 336 3.80 7.34 -3.58
CA ASP A 336 4.77 7.93 -2.65
C ASP A 336 5.11 6.97 -1.49
N LEU A 337 4.15 6.14 -1.06
CA LEU A 337 4.36 5.13 -0.02
C LEU A 337 5.17 3.91 -0.49
N VAL A 338 5.35 3.71 -1.80
CA VAL A 338 6.17 2.59 -2.33
C VAL A 338 7.55 2.59 -1.68
N ASN A 339 8.21 3.75 -1.64
CA ASN A 339 9.57 3.81 -1.11
C ASN A 339 9.61 3.52 0.41
N ASP A 340 8.59 3.95 1.16
CA ASP A 340 8.50 3.70 2.59
C ASP A 340 8.29 2.21 2.89
N PHE A 341 7.41 1.53 2.14
CA PHE A 341 7.21 0.09 2.27
C PHE A 341 8.43 -0.72 1.85
N LEU A 342 9.14 -0.34 0.77
CA LEU A 342 10.40 -0.98 0.39
C LEU A 342 11.46 -0.84 1.48
N THR A 343 11.55 0.35 2.08
CA THR A 343 12.47 0.62 3.18
C THR A 343 12.13 -0.27 4.38
N LEU A 344 10.86 -0.35 4.77
CA LEU A 344 10.43 -1.26 5.83
C LEU A 344 10.69 -2.73 5.49
N LEU A 345 10.42 -3.16 4.25
CA LEU A 345 10.70 -4.51 3.80
C LEU A 345 12.17 -4.85 4.04
N ALA A 346 13.07 -3.98 3.57
CA ALA A 346 14.50 -4.16 3.75
C ALA A 346 14.90 -4.19 5.23
N LEU A 347 14.40 -3.26 6.05
CA LEU A 347 14.71 -3.18 7.48
C LEU A 347 14.22 -4.41 8.25
N PHE A 348 13.00 -4.89 7.99
CA PHE A 348 12.45 -6.09 8.65
C PHE A 348 13.09 -7.37 8.13
N ALA A 349 13.34 -7.49 6.83
CA ALA A 349 14.07 -8.63 6.27
C ALA A 349 15.48 -8.72 6.88
N PHE A 350 16.17 -7.58 7.00
CA PHE A 350 17.49 -7.52 7.59
C PHE A 350 17.48 -7.87 9.09
N ASN A 351 16.63 -7.21 9.88
CA ASN A 351 16.58 -7.42 11.34
C ASN A 351 16.02 -8.80 11.74
N THR A 352 14.94 -9.26 11.11
CA THR A 352 14.19 -10.43 11.61
C THR A 352 14.58 -11.73 10.92
N VAL A 353 15.15 -11.67 9.71
CA VAL A 353 15.56 -12.85 8.94
C VAL A 353 17.08 -12.92 8.85
N PHE A 354 17.73 -11.91 8.29
CA PHE A 354 19.16 -11.98 7.98
C PHE A 354 20.03 -12.04 9.23
N ILE A 355 19.86 -11.09 10.16
CA ILE A 355 20.68 -10.98 11.37
C ILE A 355 20.56 -12.22 12.28
N PRO A 356 19.36 -12.71 12.64
CA PRO A 356 19.22 -13.88 13.51
C PRO A 356 19.79 -15.13 12.87
N VAL A 357 19.62 -15.33 11.55
CA VAL A 357 20.19 -16.47 10.83
C VAL A 357 21.72 -16.38 10.83
N LEU A 358 22.29 -15.21 10.59
CA LEU A 358 23.73 -14.97 10.63
C LEU A 358 24.30 -15.29 12.02
N PHE A 359 23.70 -14.74 13.08
CA PHE A 359 24.17 -14.98 14.44
C PHE A 359 23.93 -16.42 14.89
N LEU A 360 22.85 -17.07 14.45
CA LEU A 360 22.63 -18.48 14.72
C LEU A 360 23.68 -19.34 14.02
N TYR A 361 24.05 -19.04 12.77
CA TYR A 361 25.13 -19.73 12.07
C TYR A 361 26.49 -19.57 12.78
N LEU A 362 26.87 -18.34 13.12
CA LEU A 362 28.12 -18.05 13.85
C LEU A 362 28.12 -18.72 15.23
N GLY A 363 26.98 -18.64 15.92
CA GLY A 363 26.74 -19.28 17.20
C GLY A 363 26.85 -20.80 17.12
N ALA A 364 26.24 -21.43 16.12
CA ALA A 364 26.32 -22.86 15.88
C ALA A 364 27.76 -23.30 15.57
N LYS A 365 28.52 -22.49 14.82
CA LYS A 365 29.95 -22.74 14.58
C LYS A 365 30.77 -22.66 15.87
N GLY A 366 30.52 -21.68 16.74
CA GLY A 366 31.13 -21.61 18.07
C GLY A 366 30.73 -22.80 18.95
N PHE A 367 29.46 -23.18 18.93
CA PHE A 367 28.92 -24.30 19.67
C PHE A 367 29.55 -25.64 19.24
N THR A 368 29.73 -25.88 17.94
CA THR A 368 30.37 -27.12 17.45
C THR A 368 31.83 -27.21 17.91
N LEU A 369 32.54 -26.09 18.04
CA LEU A 369 33.89 -26.05 18.59
C LEU A 369 33.90 -26.48 20.06
N ILE A 370 32.97 -25.99 20.88
CA ILE A 370 32.82 -26.38 22.30
C ILE A 370 32.37 -27.85 22.42
N TRP A 371 31.47 -28.30 21.54
CA TRP A 371 30.96 -29.66 21.49
C TRP A 371 32.03 -30.71 21.19
N GLN A 372 32.96 -30.38 20.30
CA GLN A 372 34.04 -31.28 19.87
C GLN A 372 35.21 -31.35 20.85
N MET A 373 35.27 -30.46 21.87
CA MET A 373 36.27 -30.57 22.93
C MET A 373 36.07 -31.87 23.72
N LYS A 374 37.02 -32.80 23.61
CA LYS A 374 37.02 -34.05 24.36
C LYS A 374 37.58 -33.84 25.77
N PRO A 375 36.81 -34.12 26.84
CA PRO A 375 37.34 -34.09 28.21
C PRO A 375 38.43 -35.16 28.46
N SER A 376 38.54 -36.17 27.59
CA SER A 376 39.43 -37.33 27.72
C SER A 376 40.91 -37.03 27.41
N ASP A 377 41.23 -36.09 26.52
CA ASP A 377 42.62 -35.75 26.17
C ASP A 377 43.42 -35.15 27.34
N LEU A 378 42.71 -34.54 28.30
CA LEU A 378 43.30 -33.97 29.52
C LEU A 378 43.55 -35.03 30.61
N ILE A 379 42.68 -36.05 30.69
CA ILE A 379 42.88 -37.19 31.59
C ILE A 379 44.10 -38.00 31.14
N GLU A 380 44.31 -38.15 29.83
CA GLU A 380 45.49 -38.81 29.28
C GLU A 380 46.79 -38.04 29.55
N ARG A 381 46.78 -36.71 29.43
CA ARG A 381 47.92 -35.83 29.83
C ARG A 381 48.21 -35.88 31.34
N ALA A 382 47.19 -35.94 32.18
CA ALA A 382 47.35 -36.09 33.63
C ALA A 382 47.88 -37.48 34.01
N LYS A 383 47.48 -38.54 33.28
CA LYS A 383 47.99 -39.91 33.49
C LYS A 383 49.43 -40.06 33.01
N LYS A 384 49.82 -39.36 31.95
CA LYS A 384 51.18 -39.37 31.39
C LYS A 384 52.19 -38.65 32.29
N SER A 385 51.83 -37.48 32.82
CA SER A 385 52.68 -36.73 33.77
C SER A 385 52.89 -37.43 35.12
N VAL A 386 51.92 -38.21 35.61
CA VAL A 386 52.09 -39.05 36.81
C VAL A 386 52.97 -40.28 36.53
N LYS A 387 52.96 -40.80 35.30
CA LYS A 387 53.80 -41.94 34.90
C LYS A 387 55.25 -41.54 34.60
N GLU A 388 55.50 -40.28 34.28
CA GLU A 388 56.85 -39.73 34.05
C GLU A 388 57.50 -39.19 35.35
N SER A 389 56.77 -39.14 36.46
CA SER A 389 57.26 -38.69 37.78
C SER A 389 57.35 -39.79 38.86
N LEU A 390 57.04 -41.03 38.48
CA LEU A 390 57.35 -42.27 39.19
C LEU A 390 58.45 -42.98 38.40
#